data_AF-A0A7S2PGQ9-F1
#
_entry.id   AF-A0A7S2PGQ9-F1
#
_cell.length_a   1.000
_cell.length_b   1.000
_cell.length_c   1.000
_cell.angle_alpha   90.00
_cell.angle_beta   90.00
_cell.angle_gamma   90.00
#
_symmetry.space_group_name_H-M   'P 1'
#
loop_
_entity.id
_entity.type
_entity.pdbx_description
1 polymer ?
#
loop_
_entity_poly.entity_id
_entity_poly.type
_entity_poly.pdbx_seq_one_letter_code
_entity_poly.pdbx_strand_id
1 'polypeptide(L)'
;RRINRGNFHEEDILHDVRKVESILNYMHDLHNAGVSDVVPDTQAHNSLISAWAKISNEVNDSPLKAEAAFRRMIELEEEGHPHVAVDRISYNTVINAWLRTKSLNGAQRAEWLLRRMWERYKAAEKESGPK
;
A
#
# COMPACT_ATOMS: atom_id res chain seq x y z
N ARG A 1 -37.22 -2.98 -14.21
CA ARG A 1 -36.29 -3.07 -13.05
C ARG A 1 -34.92 -3.48 -13.59
N ARG A 2 -34.05 -2.50 -13.90
CA ARG A 2 -32.68 -2.76 -14.39
C ARG A 2 -31.83 -3.10 -13.17
N ILE A 3 -31.37 -4.34 -13.10
CA ILE A 3 -30.57 -4.83 -11.99
C ILE A 3 -29.18 -4.21 -12.10
N ASN A 4 -28.68 -3.81 -10.94
CA ASN A 4 -27.46 -3.08 -10.62
C ASN A 4 -26.16 -3.83 -11.02
N ARG A 5 -25.97 -4.15 -12.31
CA ARG A 5 -24.81 -4.93 -12.81
C ARG A 5 -23.45 -4.29 -12.52
N GLY A 6 -23.40 -2.95 -12.38
CA GLY A 6 -22.19 -2.22 -12.00
C GLY A 6 -21.75 -2.53 -10.56
N ASN A 7 -22.68 -2.44 -9.60
CA ASN A 7 -22.38 -2.72 -8.19
C ASN A 7 -21.98 -4.18 -7.92
N PHE A 8 -22.62 -5.15 -8.59
CA PHE A 8 -22.27 -6.56 -8.39
C PHE A 8 -20.82 -6.86 -8.83
N HIS A 9 -20.39 -6.29 -9.95
CA HIS A 9 -19.03 -6.49 -10.44
C HIS A 9 -17.98 -5.83 -9.53
N GLU A 10 -18.27 -4.62 -9.02
CA GLU A 10 -17.39 -3.93 -8.07
C GLU A 10 -17.28 -4.67 -6.73
N GLU A 11 -18.38 -5.23 -6.22
CA GLU A 11 -18.37 -6.05 -5.01
C GLU A 11 -17.50 -7.30 -5.15
N ASP A 12 -17.56 -7.98 -6.30
CA ASP A 12 -16.73 -9.14 -6.60
C ASP A 12 -15.23 -8.77 -6.64
N ILE A 13 -14.89 -7.62 -7.25
CA ILE A 13 -13.51 -7.12 -7.30
C ILE A 13 -13.00 -6.76 -5.89
N LEU A 14 -13.86 -6.14 -5.06
CA LEU A 14 -13.51 -5.76 -3.69
C LEU A 14 -13.41 -6.95 -2.74
N HIS A 15 -14.06 -8.08 -3.03
CA HIS A 15 -14.03 -9.28 -2.19
C HIS A 15 -12.59 -9.73 -1.91
N ASP A 16 -11.75 -9.83 -2.93
CA ASP A 16 -10.37 -10.30 -2.78
C ASP A 16 -9.51 -9.31 -2.00
N VAL A 17 -9.70 -8.01 -2.22
CA VAL A 17 -9.00 -6.96 -1.47
C VAL A 17 -9.39 -6.99 0.01
N ARG A 18 -10.68 -7.13 0.32
CA ARG A 18 -11.18 -7.26 1.71
C ARG A 18 -10.63 -8.51 2.39
N LYS A 19 -10.45 -9.60 1.66
CA LYS A 19 -9.83 -10.81 2.20
C LYS A 19 -8.36 -10.57 2.58
N VAL A 20 -7.59 -9.88 1.73
CA VAL A 20 -6.21 -9.49 2.04
C VAL A 20 -6.15 -8.59 3.27
N GLU A 21 -7.03 -7.58 3.34
CA GLU A 21 -7.15 -6.67 4.49
C GLU A 21 -7.50 -7.41 5.78
N SER A 22 -8.47 -8.34 5.73
CA SER A 22 -8.86 -9.15 6.88
C SER A 22 -7.72 -10.06 7.37
N ILE A 23 -6.94 -10.64 6.47
CA ILE A 23 -5.79 -11.47 6.85
C ILE A 23 -4.72 -10.61 7.51
N LEU A 24 -4.40 -9.45 6.96
CA LEU A 24 -3.42 -8.53 7.55
C LEU A 24 -3.86 -8.07 8.94
N ASN A 25 -5.12 -7.69 9.10
CA ASN A 25 -5.68 -7.30 10.41
C ASN A 25 -5.61 -8.44 11.41
N TYR A 26 -5.95 -9.67 10.99
CA TYR A 26 -5.83 -10.84 11.85
C TYR A 26 -4.38 -11.12 12.27
N MET A 27 -3.41 -10.90 11.38
CA MET A 27 -1.99 -10.99 11.75
C MET A 27 -1.62 -9.94 12.80
N HIS A 28 -2.13 -8.71 12.70
CA HIS A 28 -1.94 -7.68 13.73
C HIS A 28 -2.58 -8.09 15.07
N ASP A 29 -3.80 -8.62 15.05
CA ASP A 29 -4.50 -9.06 16.26
C ASP A 29 -3.74 -10.18 16.98
N LEU A 30 -3.25 -11.18 16.22
CA LEU A 30 -2.43 -12.26 16.76
C LEU A 30 -1.12 -11.76 17.35
N HIS A 31 -0.43 -10.86 16.63
CA HIS A 31 0.80 -10.25 17.13
C HIS A 31 0.58 -9.50 18.44
N ASN A 32 -0.47 -8.67 18.49
CA ASN A 32 -0.87 -7.89 19.67
C ASN A 32 -1.31 -8.78 20.84
N ALA A 33 -1.84 -9.98 20.55
CA ALA A 33 -2.17 -10.98 21.55
C ALA A 33 -0.94 -11.78 22.07
N GLY A 34 0.26 -11.48 21.57
CA GLY A 34 1.50 -12.13 22.01
C GLY A 34 1.87 -13.41 21.24
N VAL A 35 1.21 -13.69 20.12
CA VAL A 35 1.58 -14.82 19.25
C VAL A 35 2.80 -14.41 18.42
N SER A 36 3.99 -14.71 18.91
CA SER A 36 5.27 -14.26 18.34
C SER A 36 5.58 -14.80 16.94
N ASP A 37 4.96 -15.92 16.55
CA ASP A 37 5.19 -16.55 15.24
C ASP A 37 4.45 -15.87 14.09
N VAL A 38 3.52 -14.95 14.41
CA VAL A 38 2.75 -14.20 13.42
C VAL A 38 3.01 -12.72 13.64
N VAL A 39 3.85 -12.16 12.77
CA VAL A 39 4.20 -10.73 12.79
C VAL A 39 3.91 -10.15 11.40
N PRO A 40 3.02 -9.15 11.28
CA PRO A 40 2.86 -8.37 10.06
C PRO A 40 4.18 -7.70 9.68
N ASP A 41 4.68 -7.99 8.48
CA ASP A 41 5.93 -7.46 7.97
C ASP A 41 5.72 -6.59 6.72
N THR A 42 6.81 -6.08 6.15
CA THR A 42 6.81 -5.33 4.88
C THR A 42 6.09 -6.08 3.76
N GLN A 43 6.22 -7.40 3.65
CA GLN A 43 5.60 -8.18 2.57
C GLN A 43 4.08 -8.30 2.74
N ALA A 44 3.61 -8.48 3.97
CA ALA A 44 2.18 -8.51 4.30
C ALA A 44 1.50 -7.19 3.92
N HIS A 45 2.12 -6.04 4.23
CA HIS A 45 1.60 -4.74 3.85
C HIS A 45 1.69 -4.46 2.34
N ASN A 46 2.80 -4.84 1.70
CA ASN A 46 2.96 -4.74 0.25
C ASN A 46 1.88 -5.55 -0.50
N SER A 47 1.43 -6.66 0.07
CA SER A 47 0.34 -7.46 -0.50
C SER A 47 -0.97 -6.69 -0.52
N LEU A 48 -1.31 -5.96 0.56
CA LEU A 48 -2.50 -5.10 0.60
C LEU A 48 -2.39 -3.92 -0.38
N ILE A 49 -1.25 -3.24 -0.42
CA ILE A 49 -1.01 -2.14 -1.37
C ILE A 49 -1.14 -2.64 -2.81
N SER A 50 -0.58 -3.82 -3.12
CA SER A 50 -0.67 -4.45 -4.43
C SER A 50 -2.10 -4.81 -4.81
N ALA A 51 -2.90 -5.32 -3.86
CA ALA A 51 -4.30 -5.64 -4.08
C ALA A 51 -5.10 -4.40 -4.53
N TRP A 52 -4.98 -3.29 -3.80
CA TRP A 52 -5.59 -2.02 -4.19
C TRP A 52 -5.04 -1.46 -5.52
N ALA A 53 -3.73 -1.55 -5.74
CA ALA A 53 -3.10 -1.06 -6.97
C ALA A 53 -3.59 -1.78 -8.23
N LYS A 54 -3.85 -3.09 -8.14
CA LYS A 54 -4.32 -3.91 -9.27
C LYS A 54 -5.67 -3.44 -9.79
N ILE A 55 -6.57 -3.05 -8.90
CA ILE A 55 -7.96 -2.67 -9.22
C ILE A 55 -8.13 -1.15 -9.43
N SER A 56 -7.03 -0.39 -9.55
CA SER A 56 -7.03 1.08 -9.62
C SER A 56 -7.65 1.68 -10.89
N ASN A 57 -7.92 0.87 -11.90
CA ASN A 57 -8.65 1.24 -13.12
C ASN A 57 -10.11 0.77 -13.12
N GLU A 58 -10.51 -0.01 -12.12
CA GLU A 58 -11.84 -0.63 -12.03
C GLU A 58 -12.67 -0.01 -10.90
N VAL A 59 -12.01 0.44 -9.83
CA VAL A 59 -12.64 1.04 -8.65
C VAL A 59 -11.98 2.39 -8.36
N ASN A 60 -12.78 3.46 -8.34
CA ASN A 60 -12.31 4.84 -8.34
C ASN A 60 -11.40 5.21 -7.14
N ASP A 61 -11.71 4.69 -5.95
CA ASP A 61 -10.99 5.05 -4.71
C ASP A 61 -9.76 4.15 -4.43
N SER A 62 -9.56 3.12 -5.22
CA SER A 62 -8.46 2.17 -5.05
C SER A 62 -7.04 2.77 -5.01
N PRO A 63 -6.64 3.73 -5.86
CA PRO A 63 -5.33 4.37 -5.74
C PRO A 63 -5.17 5.14 -4.42
N LEU A 64 -6.25 5.75 -3.91
CA LEU A 64 -6.25 6.41 -2.59
C LEU A 64 -6.08 5.39 -1.46
N LYS A 65 -6.72 4.22 -1.58
CA LYS A 65 -6.59 3.12 -0.61
C LYS A 65 -5.19 2.51 -0.62
N ALA A 66 -4.58 2.33 -1.80
CA ALA A 66 -3.18 1.92 -1.93
C ALA A 66 -2.24 2.93 -1.26
N GLU A 67 -2.43 4.24 -1.49
CA GLU A 67 -1.63 5.28 -0.84
C GLU A 67 -1.86 5.32 0.68
N ALA A 68 -3.08 5.10 1.15
CA ALA A 68 -3.39 5.04 2.58
C ALA A 68 -2.69 3.86 3.27
N ALA A 69 -2.72 2.66 2.68
CA ALA A 69 -2.00 1.50 3.20
C ALA A 69 -0.47 1.74 3.23
N PHE A 70 0.07 2.38 2.19
CA PHE A 70 1.47 2.81 2.15
C PHE A 70 1.81 3.83 3.25
N ARG A 71 0.94 4.80 3.48
CA ARG A 71 1.12 5.78 4.57
C ARG A 71 1.14 5.09 5.94
N ARG A 72 0.28 4.09 6.14
CA ARG A 72 0.29 3.31 7.38
C ARG A 72 1.62 2.58 7.60
N MET A 73 2.25 2.07 6.55
CA MET A 73 3.60 1.49 6.68
C MET A 73 4.65 2.52 7.12
N ILE A 74 4.58 3.77 6.62
CA ILE A 74 5.47 4.84 7.07
C ILE A 74 5.24 5.14 8.55
N GLU A 75 3.98 5.25 8.96
CA GLU A 75 3.63 5.49 10.37
C GLU A 75 4.15 4.37 11.27
N LEU A 76 3.98 3.09 10.86
CA LEU A 76 4.51 1.94 11.59
C LEU A 76 6.04 1.97 11.72
N GLU A 77 6.73 2.36 10.65
CA GLU A 77 8.18 2.53 10.68
C GLU A 77 8.61 3.66 11.63
N GLU A 78 7.91 4.80 11.61
CA GLU A 78 8.14 5.95 12.51
C GLU A 78 7.79 5.62 13.97
N GLU A 79 6.79 4.76 14.20
CA GLU A 79 6.42 4.18 15.50
C GLU A 79 7.47 3.17 16.01
N GLY A 80 8.46 2.82 15.19
CA GLY A 80 9.57 1.94 15.56
C GLY A 80 9.26 0.45 15.45
N HIS A 81 8.26 0.05 14.63
CA HIS A 81 7.99 -1.36 14.37
C HIS A 81 9.09 -1.98 13.50
N PRO A 82 9.95 -2.87 14.05
CA PRO A 82 11.19 -3.29 13.38
C PRO A 82 10.97 -4.21 12.17
N HIS A 83 9.76 -4.76 12.01
CA HIS A 83 9.41 -5.68 10.94
C HIS A 83 8.77 -4.98 9.73
N VAL A 84 8.48 -3.69 9.85
CA VAL A 84 7.81 -2.89 8.81
C VAL A 84 8.71 -1.74 8.41
N ALA A 85 9.13 -1.75 7.15
CA ALA A 85 9.84 -0.65 6.52
C ALA A 85 9.34 -0.49 5.09
N VAL A 86 9.09 0.75 4.66
CA VAL A 86 8.77 1.00 3.25
C VAL A 86 10.00 0.82 2.39
N ASP A 87 9.81 0.15 1.26
CA ASP A 87 10.88 -0.22 0.34
C ASP A 87 10.54 0.20 -1.11
N ARG A 88 11.43 -0.17 -2.04
CA ARG A 88 11.24 0.14 -3.47
C ARG A 88 9.95 -0.46 -4.02
N ILE A 89 9.53 -1.64 -3.51
CA ILE A 89 8.29 -2.31 -3.92
C ILE A 89 7.09 -1.47 -3.47
N SER A 90 7.09 -1.02 -2.22
CA SER A 90 6.05 -0.18 -1.62
C SER A 90 5.80 1.07 -2.47
N TYR A 91 6.86 1.84 -2.77
CA TYR A 91 6.78 3.06 -3.59
C TYR A 91 6.30 2.78 -5.01
N ASN A 92 6.97 1.87 -5.73
CA ASN A 92 6.65 1.59 -7.12
C ASN A 92 5.22 1.10 -7.29
N THR A 93 4.69 0.36 -6.31
CA THR A 93 3.33 -0.16 -6.37
C THR A 93 2.30 0.97 -6.29
N VAL A 94 2.45 1.92 -5.37
CA VAL A 94 1.53 3.08 -5.26
C VAL A 94 1.68 4.04 -6.44
N ILE A 95 2.90 4.27 -6.93
CA ILE A 95 3.15 5.06 -8.15
C ILE A 95 2.38 4.45 -9.32
N ASN A 96 2.49 3.14 -9.51
CA ASN A 96 1.78 2.43 -10.58
C ASN A 96 0.25 2.47 -10.39
N ALA A 97 -0.25 2.39 -9.15
CA ALA A 97 -1.68 2.56 -8.85
C ALA A 97 -2.20 3.90 -9.37
N TRP A 98 -1.49 4.99 -9.06
CA TRP A 98 -1.84 6.34 -9.53
C TRP A 98 -1.73 6.51 -11.04
N LEU A 99 -0.67 5.99 -11.66
CA LEU A 99 -0.49 6.08 -13.13
C LEU A 99 -1.59 5.33 -13.91
N ARG A 100 -2.11 4.23 -13.36
CA ARG A 100 -3.23 3.47 -13.96
C ARG A 100 -4.52 4.28 -14.09
N THR A 101 -4.71 5.29 -13.24
CA THR A 101 -5.88 6.18 -13.31
C THR A 101 -5.91 7.03 -14.57
N LYS A 102 -4.75 7.20 -15.26
CA LYS A 102 -4.59 8.05 -16.45
C LYS A 102 -5.15 9.48 -16.26
N SER A 103 -5.05 10.00 -15.04
CA SER A 103 -5.53 11.32 -14.66
C SER A 103 -4.37 12.28 -14.36
N LEU A 104 -4.62 13.59 -14.49
CA LEU A 104 -3.63 14.62 -14.12
C LEU A 104 -3.25 14.50 -12.63
N ASN A 105 -4.24 14.27 -11.76
CA ASN A 105 -4.00 14.04 -10.33
C ASN A 105 -3.11 12.81 -10.12
N GLY A 106 -3.35 11.70 -10.85
CA GLY A 106 -2.52 10.51 -10.79
C GLY A 106 -1.05 10.79 -11.17
N ALA A 107 -0.81 11.58 -12.23
CA ALA A 107 0.54 11.98 -12.60
C ALA A 107 1.22 12.83 -11.52
N GLN A 108 0.52 13.81 -10.95
CA GLN A 108 1.04 14.66 -9.86
C GLN A 108 1.37 13.85 -8.61
N ARG A 109 0.50 12.90 -8.23
CA ARG A 109 0.72 12.00 -7.10
C ARG A 109 1.91 11.07 -7.31
N ALA A 110 2.02 10.49 -8.50
CA ALA A 110 3.17 9.66 -8.88
C ALA A 110 4.49 10.43 -8.80
N GLU A 111 4.53 11.67 -9.30
CA GLU A 111 5.69 12.54 -9.22
C GLU A 111 6.07 12.85 -7.76
N TRP A 112 5.10 13.20 -6.93
CA TRP A 112 5.32 13.48 -5.51
C TRP A 112 5.90 12.27 -4.77
N LEU A 113 5.37 11.07 -4.99
CA LEU A 113 5.90 9.83 -4.41
C LEU A 113 7.33 9.54 -4.87
N LEU A 114 7.62 9.74 -6.15
CA LEU A 114 8.97 9.55 -6.70
C LEU A 114 9.99 10.51 -6.08
N ARG A 115 9.61 11.78 -5.88
CA ARG A 115 10.45 12.78 -5.20
C ARG A 115 10.74 12.37 -3.76
N ARG A 116 9.74 11.89 -3.01
CA ARG A 116 9.95 11.38 -1.64
C ARG A 116 10.85 10.17 -1.59
N MET A 117 10.71 9.24 -2.53
CA MET A 117 11.61 8.08 -2.65
C MET A 117 13.07 8.53 -2.85
N TRP A 118 13.29 9.52 -3.71
CA TRP A 118 14.62 10.09 -3.98
C TRP A 118 15.21 10.81 -2.77
N GLU A 119 14.41 11.59 -2.05
CA GLU A 119 14.84 12.26 -0.82
C GLU A 119 15.30 11.26 0.24
N ARG A 120 14.53 10.18 0.44
CA ARG A 120 14.86 9.10 1.37
C ARG A 120 16.15 8.39 0.97
N TYR A 121 16.34 8.10 -0.32
CA TYR A 121 17.58 7.50 -0.82
C TYR A 121 18.82 8.38 -0.51
N LYS A 122 18.74 9.69 -0.79
CA LYS A 122 19.83 10.64 -0.50
C LYS A 122 20.12 10.75 1.00
N ALA A 123 19.09 10.71 1.84
CA ALA A 123 19.28 10.75 3.29
C ALA A 123 20.04 9.52 3.79
N ALA A 124 19.65 8.32 3.31
CA ALA A 124 20.32 7.07 3.66
C ALA A 124 21.78 7.02 3.18
N GLU A 125 22.08 7.57 2.00
CA GLU A 125 23.45 7.68 1.48
C GLU A 125 24.33 8.59 2.38
N LYS A 126 23.79 9.72 2.83
CA LYS A 126 24.49 10.63 3.75
C LYS A 126 24.77 9.97 5.11
N GLU A 127 23.85 9.16 5.61
CA GLU A 127 23.97 8.47 6.90
C GLU A 127 24.93 7.27 6.83
N SER A 128 25.00 6.59 5.67
CA SER A 128 25.90 5.45 5.46
C SER A 128 27.38 5.84 5.28
N GLY A 129 27.68 7.14 5.14
CA GLY A 129 29.02 7.67 4.84
C GLY A 129 29.50 7.35 3.42
N PRO A 130 30.50 8.08 2.88
CA PRO A 130 31.19 7.65 1.67
C PRO A 130 31.87 6.30 1.93
N LYS A 131 31.55 5.30 1.11
CA LYS A 131 32.21 3.98 1.13
C LYS A 131 33.69 4.08 0.76
#